data_AF-A0A1Y6BNN5-F1
#
_entry.id   AF-A0A1Y6BNN5-F1
#
_cell.length_a   1.000
_cell.length_b   1.000
_cell.length_c   1.000
_cell.angle_alpha   90.00
_cell.angle_beta   90.00
_cell.angle_gamma   90.00
#
_symmetry.space_group_name_H-M   'P 1'
#
loop_
_entity.id
_entity.type
_entity.pdbx_description
1 polymer ?
#
loop_
_entity_poly.entity_id
_entity_poly.type
_entity_poly.pdbx_seq_one_letter_code
_entity_poly.pdbx_strand_id
1 'polypeptide(L)'
;MLKNIRFPFLSTRIGKLMFLALTLVFLGSVGLDQVSKRHAHGTLLTWEHETNKRQFRTDSYHVFTLGEVRTEDNQRGEYFRFKFQYQRNTGAAFSMLADLDDTYRVPFFYAVTLIAIFFVSYYLKTLPLNYHVTRLGLVLILSGAIGNFLDRVVFGYVIDFLDVDWNLFGWHHDFAVFNIADVAINLGIICFIIESLLRKKPVEVTLQGELIASK
;
A
#
# COMPACT_ATOMS: atom_id res chain seq x y z
N MET A 1 -0.96 31.69 20.53
CA MET A 1 -0.51 30.49 21.27
C MET A 1 -0.16 29.36 20.29
N LEU A 2 0.75 29.61 19.33
CA LEU A 2 1.29 28.57 18.45
C LEU A 2 2.69 28.24 18.97
N LYS A 3 2.80 27.15 19.76
CA LYS A 3 4.11 26.60 20.12
C LYS A 3 4.86 26.33 18.82
N ASN A 4 6.03 26.94 18.67
CA ASN A 4 6.99 26.66 17.59
C ASN A 4 7.11 25.13 17.41
N ILE A 5 6.54 24.59 16.34
CA ILE A 5 6.70 23.18 15.98
C ILE A 5 8.14 23.03 15.48
N ARG A 6 9.07 22.80 16.40
CA ARG A 6 10.45 22.46 16.05
C ARG A 6 10.49 20.97 15.77
N PHE A 7 10.93 20.61 14.58
CA PHE A 7 11.27 19.23 14.22
C PHE A 7 12.76 19.04 14.52
N PRO A 8 13.13 18.41 15.66
CA PRO A 8 14.54 18.36 16.09
C PRO A 8 15.43 17.63 15.08
N PHE A 9 14.85 16.73 14.28
CA PHE A 9 15.59 16.04 13.22
C PHE A 9 16.05 16.99 12.09
N LEU A 10 15.29 18.05 11.77
CA LEU A 10 15.65 19.02 10.72
C LEU A 10 16.78 19.97 11.13
N SER A 11 17.22 19.96 12.39
CA SER A 11 18.36 20.78 12.83
C SER A 11 19.71 20.21 12.37
N THR A 12 19.77 18.90 12.09
CA THR A 12 21.01 18.19 11.72
C THR A 12 21.13 18.02 10.20
N ARG A 13 22.37 17.99 9.67
CA ARG A 13 22.60 17.71 8.23
C ARG A 13 22.02 16.35 7.83
N ILE A 14 22.27 15.32 8.63
CA ILE A 14 21.78 13.95 8.38
C ILE A 14 20.24 13.93 8.36
N GLY A 15 19.58 14.56 9.34
CA GLY A 15 18.12 14.58 9.38
C GLY A 15 17.48 15.40 8.25
N LYS A 16 18.13 16.45 7.75
CA LYS A 16 17.70 17.15 6.52
C LYS A 16 17.79 16.26 5.28
N LEU A 17 18.90 15.53 5.09
CA LEU A 17 19.04 14.59 3.98
C LEU A 17 18.00 13.47 4.07
N MET A 18 17.78 12.91 5.25
CA MET A 18 16.77 11.88 5.47
C MET A 18 15.37 12.40 5.14
N PHE A 19 15.02 13.61 5.59
CA PHE A 19 13.73 14.21 5.26
C PHE A 19 13.54 14.39 3.75
N LEU A 20 14.57 14.88 3.05
CA LEU A 20 14.54 15.02 1.59
C LEU A 20 14.36 13.65 0.91
N ALA A 21 15.13 12.65 1.30
CA ALA A 21 15.03 11.29 0.75
C ALA A 21 13.63 10.70 0.94
N LEU A 22 13.07 10.81 2.16
CA LEU A 22 11.71 10.35 2.45
C LEU A 22 10.65 11.11 1.67
N THR A 23 10.83 12.42 1.46
CA THR A 23 9.93 13.23 0.62
C THR A 23 9.98 12.78 -0.83
N LEU A 24 11.17 12.48 -1.36
CA LEU A 24 11.33 11.96 -2.72
C LEU A 24 10.71 10.57 -2.88
N VAL A 25 10.88 9.68 -1.90
CA VAL A 25 10.19 8.38 -1.87
C VAL A 25 8.69 8.58 -1.88
N PHE A 26 8.16 9.44 -1.00
CA PHE A 26 6.74 9.74 -0.93
C PHE A 26 6.17 10.22 -2.28
N LEU A 27 6.76 11.27 -2.85
CA LEU A 27 6.30 11.84 -4.13
C LEU A 27 6.50 10.87 -5.30
N GLY A 28 7.61 10.15 -5.32
CA GLY A 28 7.91 9.14 -6.34
C GLY A 28 6.92 7.99 -6.30
N SER A 29 6.59 7.47 -5.12
CA SER A 29 5.61 6.39 -4.94
C SER A 29 4.20 6.81 -5.35
N VAL A 30 3.74 8.00 -4.92
CA VAL A 30 2.44 8.54 -5.36
C VAL A 30 2.42 8.77 -6.88
N GLY A 31 3.49 9.36 -7.43
CA GLY A 31 3.61 9.62 -8.86
C GLY A 31 3.58 8.33 -9.70
N LEU A 32 4.35 7.32 -9.29
CA LEU A 32 4.38 6.02 -9.95
C LEU A 32 3.01 5.33 -9.93
N ASP A 33 2.33 5.35 -8.79
CA ASP A 33 0.97 4.82 -8.66
C ASP A 33 -0.01 5.52 -9.62
N GLN A 34 -0.07 6.85 -9.58
CA GLN A 34 -1.02 7.60 -10.40
C GLN A 34 -0.71 7.50 -11.91
N VAL A 35 0.56 7.49 -12.30
CA VAL A 35 0.96 7.30 -13.70
C VAL A 35 0.61 5.90 -14.18
N SER A 36 0.88 4.86 -13.39
CA SER A 36 0.59 3.47 -13.76
C SER A 36 -0.92 3.21 -13.86
N LYS A 37 -1.72 3.75 -12.93
CA LYS A 37 -3.19 3.70 -12.99
C LYS A 37 -3.76 4.44 -14.20
N ARG A 38 -3.22 5.63 -14.50
CA ARG A 38 -3.63 6.39 -15.69
C ARG A 38 -3.28 5.62 -16.97
N HIS A 39 -2.12 4.98 -17.01
CA HIS A 39 -1.75 4.12 -18.14
C HIS A 39 -2.71 2.96 -18.28
N ALA A 40 -2.97 2.20 -17.20
CA ALA A 40 -3.93 1.10 -17.19
C ALA A 40 -5.33 1.55 -17.65
N HIS A 41 -5.83 2.70 -17.17
CA HIS A 41 -7.10 3.26 -17.62
C HIS A 41 -7.11 3.58 -19.12
N GLY A 42 -5.99 4.04 -19.69
CA GLY A 42 -5.91 4.39 -21.11
C GLY A 42 -5.71 3.21 -22.05
N THR A 43 -5.18 2.08 -21.57
CA THR A 43 -4.80 0.93 -22.41
C THR A 43 -5.67 -0.31 -22.20
N LEU A 44 -6.21 -0.52 -21.00
CA LEU A 44 -6.94 -1.73 -20.66
C LEU A 44 -8.45 -1.53 -20.58
N LEU A 45 -8.93 -0.30 -20.33
CA LEU A 45 -10.36 -0.01 -20.35
C LEU A 45 -10.82 0.21 -21.79
N THR A 46 -11.65 -0.71 -22.31
CA THR A 46 -12.08 -0.67 -23.72
C THR A 46 -13.42 0.04 -23.90
N TRP A 47 -14.29 -0.04 -22.90
CA TRP A 47 -15.59 0.61 -22.91
C TRP A 47 -16.08 0.85 -21.48
N GLU A 48 -16.80 1.95 -21.28
CA GLU A 48 -17.49 2.22 -20.03
C GLU A 48 -18.90 2.76 -20.29
N HIS A 49 -19.82 2.43 -19.38
CA HIS A 49 -21.17 2.96 -19.43
C HIS A 49 -21.17 4.42 -18.93
N GLU A 50 -21.91 5.29 -19.62
CA GLU A 50 -21.92 6.75 -19.37
C GLU A 50 -22.31 7.14 -17.94
N THR A 51 -23.31 6.47 -17.35
CA THR A 51 -23.85 6.77 -16.02
C THR A 51 -23.56 5.70 -14.98
N ASN A 52 -23.54 4.43 -15.36
CA ASN A 52 -23.31 3.32 -14.44
C ASN A 52 -21.84 2.89 -14.42
N LYS A 53 -21.06 3.47 -13.51
CA LYS A 53 -19.62 3.17 -13.34
C LYS A 53 -19.30 1.71 -13.02
N ARG A 54 -20.28 0.89 -12.62
CA ARG A 54 -20.10 -0.56 -12.39
C ARG A 54 -20.10 -1.36 -13.68
N GLN A 55 -20.58 -0.79 -14.79
CA GLN A 55 -20.61 -1.44 -16.10
C GLN A 55 -19.47 -0.92 -16.98
N PHE A 56 -18.49 -1.77 -17.22
CA PHE A 56 -17.34 -1.49 -18.07
C PHE A 56 -16.83 -2.79 -18.71
N ARG A 57 -16.07 -2.66 -19.79
CA ARG A 57 -15.38 -3.76 -20.45
C ARG A 57 -13.89 -3.48 -20.46
N THR A 58 -13.11 -4.55 -20.36
CA THR A 58 -11.66 -4.47 -20.19
C THR A 58 -10.97 -5.49 -21.08
N ASP A 59 -9.80 -5.12 -21.57
CA ASP A 59 -8.83 -6.06 -22.10
C ASP A 59 -7.86 -6.49 -21.00
N SER A 60 -7.14 -7.58 -21.27
CA SER A 60 -6.07 -8.06 -20.42
C SER A 60 -4.82 -8.36 -21.24
N TYR A 61 -3.65 -7.97 -20.73
CA TYR A 61 -2.36 -8.28 -21.35
C TYR A 61 -1.60 -9.27 -20.49
N HIS A 62 -1.40 -10.47 -21.02
CA HIS A 62 -0.50 -11.44 -20.42
C HIS A 62 0.94 -10.91 -20.42
N VAL A 63 1.62 -10.95 -19.28
CA VAL A 63 3.02 -10.50 -19.15
C VAL A 63 3.95 -11.70 -19.19
N PHE A 64 3.83 -12.63 -18.23
CA PHE A 64 4.63 -13.84 -18.21
C PHE A 64 3.95 -14.95 -17.39
N THR A 65 4.34 -16.19 -17.68
CA THR A 65 4.02 -17.37 -16.90
C THR A 65 5.28 -18.14 -16.54
N LEU A 66 5.23 -18.88 -15.43
CA LEU A 66 6.32 -19.74 -14.99
C LEU A 66 5.79 -21.16 -14.79
N GLY A 67 6.42 -22.09 -15.50
CA GLY A 67 6.23 -23.53 -15.40
C GLY A 67 4.85 -24.03 -15.83
N GLU A 68 4.77 -25.33 -16.13
CA GLU A 68 3.52 -26.00 -16.52
C GLU A 68 3.08 -26.98 -15.42
N VAL A 69 1.81 -26.89 -15.05
CA VAL A 69 1.13 -27.82 -14.13
C VAL A 69 0.13 -28.63 -14.93
N ARG A 70 0.07 -29.94 -14.71
CA ARG A 70 -1.09 -30.72 -15.15
C ARG A 70 -2.09 -30.73 -14.01
N THR A 71 -3.24 -30.11 -14.23
CA THR A 71 -4.35 -30.16 -13.26
C THR A 71 -4.97 -31.56 -13.25
N GLU A 72 -5.74 -31.89 -12.21
CA GLU A 72 -6.39 -33.21 -12.06
C GLU A 72 -7.29 -33.58 -13.26
N ASP A 73 -7.85 -32.58 -13.93
CA ASP A 73 -8.68 -32.74 -15.14
C ASP A 73 -7.86 -32.82 -16.45
N ASN A 74 -6.54 -33.09 -16.33
CA ASN A 74 -5.58 -33.18 -17.43
C ASN A 74 -5.50 -31.90 -18.31
N GLN A 75 -6.00 -30.77 -17.81
CA GLN A 75 -5.83 -29.46 -18.43
C GLN A 75 -4.43 -28.92 -18.12
N ARG A 76 -3.79 -28.31 -19.12
CA ARG A 76 -2.52 -27.60 -18.92
C ARG A 76 -2.80 -26.31 -18.16
N GLY A 77 -2.29 -26.22 -16.94
CA GLY A 77 -2.23 -25.02 -16.12
C GLY A 77 -0.79 -24.53 -15.98
N GLU A 78 -0.62 -23.45 -15.22
CA GLU A 78 0.67 -22.77 -15.02
C GLU A 78 0.95 -22.65 -13.50
N TYR A 79 2.21 -22.74 -13.07
CA TYR A 79 2.51 -22.59 -11.62
C TYR A 79 2.37 -21.14 -11.16
N PHE A 80 2.66 -20.21 -12.05
CA PHE A 80 2.53 -18.79 -11.79
C PHE A 80 2.19 -18.08 -13.08
N ARG A 81 1.29 -17.11 -13.01
CA ARG A 81 0.93 -16.25 -14.12
C ARG A 81 0.82 -14.81 -13.59
N PHE A 82 1.27 -13.89 -14.43
CA PHE A 82 1.14 -12.47 -14.21
C PHE A 82 0.59 -11.81 -15.47
N LYS A 83 -0.49 -11.05 -15.30
CA LYS A 83 -1.13 -10.28 -16.37
C LYS A 83 -1.53 -8.89 -15.86
N PHE A 84 -1.71 -7.98 -16.80
CA PHE A 84 -2.40 -6.73 -16.54
C PHE A 84 -3.88 -6.88 -16.85
N GLN A 85 -4.75 -6.52 -15.91
CA GLN A 85 -6.20 -6.56 -16.06
C GLN A 85 -6.84 -5.40 -15.32
N TYR A 86 -7.55 -4.52 -16.04
CA TYR A 86 -8.19 -3.38 -15.40
C TYR A 86 -9.36 -3.82 -14.51
N GLN A 87 -9.39 -3.32 -13.28
CA GLN A 87 -10.47 -3.55 -12.34
C GLN A 87 -10.81 -2.24 -11.62
N ARG A 88 -12.11 -1.99 -11.44
CA ARG A 88 -12.61 -0.92 -10.57
C ARG A 88 -12.91 -1.52 -9.21
N ASN A 89 -12.18 -1.10 -8.20
CA ASN A 89 -12.39 -1.55 -6.83
C ASN A 89 -13.17 -0.51 -6.03
N THR A 90 -14.45 -0.81 -5.82
CA THR A 90 -15.35 -0.02 -4.97
C THR A 90 -15.21 -0.39 -3.48
N GLY A 91 -14.63 -1.53 -3.17
CA GLY A 91 -14.45 -2.02 -1.80
C GLY A 91 -13.09 -1.66 -1.18
N ALA A 92 -12.75 -2.43 -0.16
CA ALA A 92 -11.40 -2.52 0.41
C ALA A 92 -10.61 -3.64 -0.30
N ALA A 93 -9.58 -4.18 0.37
CA ALA A 93 -8.95 -5.43 -0.04
C ALA A 93 -10.01 -6.54 -0.22
N PHE A 94 -9.80 -7.41 -1.23
CA PHE A 94 -10.72 -8.52 -1.58
C PHE A 94 -12.18 -8.07 -1.83
N SER A 95 -12.36 -6.84 -2.32
CA SER A 95 -13.68 -6.23 -2.52
C SER A 95 -14.58 -6.23 -1.28
N MET A 96 -14.01 -6.28 -0.07
CA MET A 96 -14.78 -6.19 1.17
C MET A 96 -15.59 -4.88 1.19
N LEU A 97 -16.85 -4.98 1.62
CA LEU A 97 -17.83 -3.89 1.63
C LEU A 97 -18.22 -3.34 0.24
N ALA A 98 -17.89 -4.00 -0.87
CA ALA A 98 -18.27 -3.55 -2.21
C ALA A 98 -19.79 -3.54 -2.44
N ASP A 99 -20.53 -4.43 -1.76
CA ASP A 99 -21.99 -4.53 -1.85
C ASP A 99 -22.74 -3.51 -0.98
N LEU A 100 -22.04 -2.80 -0.10
CA LEU A 100 -22.63 -1.74 0.71
C LEU A 100 -23.05 -0.57 -0.19
N ASP A 101 -24.22 0.00 0.10
CA ASP A 101 -24.72 1.19 -0.61
C ASP A 101 -23.67 2.30 -0.59
N ASP A 102 -23.45 2.91 -1.75
CA ASP A 102 -22.46 3.96 -1.98
C ASP A 102 -22.62 5.13 -0.99
N THR A 103 -23.84 5.40 -0.54
CA THR A 103 -24.20 6.41 0.47
C THR A 103 -23.43 6.22 1.78
N TYR A 104 -23.19 4.98 2.20
CA TYR A 104 -22.47 4.67 3.44
C TYR A 104 -21.03 4.23 3.16
N ARG A 105 -20.82 3.51 2.05
CA ARG A 105 -19.52 2.96 1.67
C ARG A 105 -18.48 4.04 1.38
N VAL A 106 -18.85 5.07 0.59
CA VAL A 106 -17.90 6.11 0.19
C VAL A 106 -17.44 6.95 1.39
N PRO A 107 -18.34 7.51 2.24
CA PRO A 107 -17.91 8.25 3.42
C PRO A 107 -17.10 7.40 4.41
N PHE A 108 -17.44 6.11 4.56
CA PHE A 108 -16.69 5.19 5.42
C PHE A 108 -15.22 5.08 4.98
N PHE A 109 -14.97 4.81 3.69
CA PHE A 109 -13.60 4.69 3.19
C PHE A 109 -12.84 6.01 3.31
N TYR A 110 -13.50 7.15 3.09
CA TYR A 110 -12.86 8.45 3.24
C TYR A 110 -12.45 8.68 4.70
N ALA A 111 -13.34 8.39 5.65
CA ALA A 111 -13.08 8.53 7.07
C ALA A 111 -11.92 7.65 7.52
N VAL A 112 -11.94 6.35 7.17
CA VAL A 112 -10.88 5.41 7.55
C VAL A 112 -9.54 5.83 6.97
N THR A 113 -9.47 6.24 5.70
CA THR A 113 -8.22 6.68 5.09
C THR A 113 -7.69 7.97 5.71
N LEU A 114 -8.55 8.96 5.99
CA LEU A 114 -8.14 10.20 6.67
C LEU A 114 -7.63 9.93 8.09
N ILE A 115 -8.29 9.05 8.83
CA ILE A 115 -7.86 8.60 10.15
C ILE A 115 -6.48 7.92 10.07
N ALA A 116 -6.28 7.02 9.10
CA ALA A 116 -5.00 6.36 8.90
C ALA A 116 -3.88 7.36 8.55
N ILE A 117 -4.12 8.28 7.61
CA ILE A 117 -3.19 9.36 7.25
C ILE A 117 -2.81 10.19 8.48
N PHE A 118 -3.79 10.57 9.30
CA PHE A 118 -3.57 11.31 10.53
C PHE A 118 -2.67 10.55 11.51
N PHE A 119 -3.02 9.30 11.85
CA PHE A 119 -2.25 8.50 12.82
C PHE A 119 -0.85 8.17 12.32
N VAL A 120 -0.68 7.82 11.04
CA VAL A 120 0.63 7.54 10.43
C VAL A 120 1.51 8.79 10.45
N SER A 121 0.96 9.94 10.07
CA SER A 121 1.69 11.22 10.08
C SER A 121 2.07 11.64 11.49
N TYR A 122 1.17 11.46 12.45
CA TYR A 122 1.42 11.71 13.86
C TYR A 122 2.55 10.80 14.38
N TYR A 123 2.48 9.51 14.11
CA TYR A 123 3.49 8.54 14.57
C TYR A 123 4.87 8.82 13.97
N LEU A 124 4.93 9.14 12.67
CA LEU A 124 6.17 9.53 11.97
C LEU A 124 6.85 10.74 12.62
N LYS A 125 6.06 11.71 13.12
CA LYS A 125 6.56 12.88 13.84
C LYS A 125 7.13 12.53 15.21
N THR A 126 6.54 11.56 15.90
CA THR A 126 6.98 11.14 17.25
C THR A 126 8.17 10.16 17.25
N LEU A 127 8.48 9.58 16.09
CA LEU A 127 9.49 8.55 15.97
C LEU A 127 10.89 9.07 16.36
N PRO A 128 11.72 8.30 17.10
CA PRO A 128 13.12 8.65 17.31
C PRO A 128 13.94 8.62 16.02
N LEU A 129 15.06 9.33 15.98
CA LEU A 129 15.87 9.53 14.77
C LEU A 129 16.44 8.24 14.18
N ASN A 130 16.76 7.27 15.03
CA ASN A 130 17.40 6.01 14.65
C ASN A 130 16.44 4.99 14.00
N TYR A 131 15.13 5.25 13.94
CA TYR A 131 14.12 4.33 13.37
C TYR A 131 14.00 4.50 11.85
N HIS A 132 15.09 4.29 11.12
CA HIS A 132 15.14 4.57 9.68
C HIS A 132 14.20 3.68 8.87
N VAL A 133 14.12 2.39 9.21
CA VAL A 133 13.32 1.39 8.47
C VAL A 133 11.83 1.64 8.67
N THR A 134 11.41 1.94 9.90
CA THR A 134 10.02 2.30 10.23
C THR A 134 9.65 3.62 9.59
N ARG A 135 10.54 4.63 9.54
CA ARG A 135 10.25 5.88 8.80
C ARG A 135 9.99 5.63 7.33
N LEU A 136 10.83 4.82 6.69
CA LEU A 136 10.61 4.41 5.30
C LEU A 136 9.27 3.70 5.15
N GLY A 137 8.98 2.74 6.03
CA GLY A 137 7.73 1.99 5.99
C GLY A 137 6.48 2.85 6.16
N LEU A 138 6.50 3.78 7.12
CA LEU A 138 5.39 4.73 7.34
C LEU A 138 5.20 5.66 6.15
N VAL A 139 6.28 6.09 5.49
CA VAL A 139 6.21 6.90 4.27
C VAL A 139 5.62 6.12 3.10
N LEU A 140 5.99 4.85 2.96
CA LEU A 140 5.39 3.96 1.94
C LEU A 140 3.89 3.76 2.19
N ILE A 141 3.50 3.44 3.44
CA ILE A 141 2.08 3.34 3.85
C ILE A 141 1.34 4.64 3.54
N LEU A 142 1.91 5.79 3.92
CA LEU A 142 1.29 7.10 3.70
C LEU A 142 1.13 7.39 2.21
N SER A 143 2.15 7.09 1.39
CA SER A 143 2.10 7.30 -0.06
C SER A 143 1.04 6.43 -0.73
N GLY A 144 0.96 5.14 -0.38
CA GLY A 144 -0.07 4.25 -0.92
C GLY A 144 -1.49 4.61 -0.45
N ALA A 145 -1.64 4.98 0.84
CA ALA A 145 -2.92 5.46 1.35
C ALA A 145 -3.40 6.72 0.60
N ILE A 146 -2.49 7.66 0.30
CA ILE A 146 -2.82 8.86 -0.46
C ILE A 146 -3.11 8.53 -1.93
N GLY A 147 -2.35 7.66 -2.59
CA GLY A 147 -2.61 7.24 -3.97
C GLY A 147 -4.01 6.64 -4.13
N ASN A 148 -4.38 5.71 -3.26
CA ASN A 148 -5.72 5.11 -3.26
C ASN A 148 -6.83 6.06 -2.80
N PHE A 149 -6.51 7.09 -2.00
CA PHE A 149 -7.47 8.13 -1.62
C PHE A 149 -7.75 9.07 -2.79
N LEU A 150 -6.73 9.45 -3.55
CA LEU A 150 -6.88 10.32 -4.72
C LEU A 150 -7.83 9.71 -5.75
N ASP A 151 -7.65 8.43 -6.08
CA ASP A 151 -8.58 7.73 -6.98
C ASP A 151 -10.02 7.76 -6.45
N ARG A 152 -10.20 7.49 -5.16
CA ARG A 152 -11.50 7.49 -4.52
C ARG A 152 -12.17 8.86 -4.56
N VAL A 153 -11.41 9.95 -4.43
CA VAL A 153 -11.91 11.33 -4.53
C VAL A 153 -12.27 11.69 -5.97
N VAL A 154 -11.45 11.28 -6.95
CA VAL A 154 -11.62 11.67 -8.36
C VAL A 154 -12.66 10.79 -9.06
N PHE A 155 -12.61 9.48 -8.84
CA PHE A 155 -13.40 8.48 -9.58
C PHE A 155 -14.52 7.83 -8.76
N GLY A 156 -14.38 7.77 -7.44
CA GLY A 156 -15.30 7.06 -6.53
C GLY A 156 -14.95 5.57 -6.30
N TYR A 157 -13.86 5.11 -6.90
CA TYR A 157 -13.30 3.76 -6.80
C TYR A 157 -11.78 3.82 -6.96
N VAL A 158 -11.09 2.73 -6.67
CA VAL A 158 -9.64 2.57 -6.93
C VAL A 158 -9.43 1.84 -8.25
N ILE A 159 -8.42 2.26 -9.01
CA ILE A 159 -8.01 1.55 -10.23
C ILE A 159 -6.98 0.48 -9.85
N ASP A 160 -7.37 -0.78 -10.02
CA ASP A 160 -6.49 -1.95 -9.85
C ASP A 160 -6.15 -2.54 -11.22
N PHE A 161 -4.93 -3.04 -11.38
CA PHE A 161 -4.46 -3.50 -12.70
C PHE A 161 -3.43 -4.62 -12.69
N LEU A 162 -2.86 -4.98 -11.54
CA LEU A 162 -1.90 -6.06 -11.37
C LEU A 162 -2.65 -7.32 -10.96
N ASP A 163 -2.64 -8.34 -11.81
CA ASP A 163 -3.34 -9.60 -11.59
C ASP A 163 -2.33 -10.75 -11.60
N VAL A 164 -2.30 -11.49 -10.49
CA VAL A 164 -1.32 -12.53 -10.20
C VAL A 164 -2.06 -13.77 -9.72
N ASP A 165 -1.85 -14.89 -10.41
CA ASP A 165 -2.38 -16.19 -10.07
C ASP A 165 -1.23 -17.20 -9.91
N TRP A 166 -1.36 -18.11 -8.94
CA TRP A 166 -0.39 -19.18 -8.76
C TRP A 166 -1.04 -20.51 -8.42
N ASN A 167 -0.35 -21.59 -8.77
CA ASN A 167 -0.68 -22.94 -8.40
C ASN A 167 0.53 -23.55 -7.70
N LEU A 168 0.39 -23.87 -6.41
CA LEU A 168 1.44 -24.56 -5.65
C LEU A 168 0.85 -25.77 -4.95
N PHE A 169 1.55 -26.92 -5.02
CA PHE A 169 1.16 -28.16 -4.36
C PHE A 169 -0.28 -28.64 -4.70
N GLY A 170 -0.77 -28.34 -5.91
CA GLY A 170 -2.12 -28.69 -6.35
C GLY A 170 -3.20 -27.67 -5.93
N TRP A 171 -2.84 -26.62 -5.20
CA TRP A 171 -3.76 -25.55 -4.81
C TRP A 171 -3.63 -24.36 -5.77
N HIS A 172 -4.70 -24.08 -6.50
CA HIS A 172 -4.81 -22.86 -7.30
C HIS A 172 -5.29 -21.70 -6.43
N HIS A 173 -4.58 -20.58 -6.48
CA HIS A 173 -4.92 -19.34 -5.82
C HIS A 173 -4.95 -18.21 -6.83
N ASP A 174 -6.14 -17.63 -6.99
CA ASP A 174 -6.38 -16.41 -7.76
C ASP A 174 -6.34 -15.23 -6.78
N PHE A 175 -5.28 -14.41 -6.85
CA PHE A 175 -5.11 -13.31 -5.92
C PHE A 175 -5.91 -12.10 -6.38
N ALA A 176 -6.42 -11.33 -5.42
CA ALA A 176 -7.16 -10.12 -5.75
C ALA A 176 -6.30 -9.15 -6.56
N VAL A 177 -6.85 -8.62 -7.67
CA VAL A 177 -6.19 -7.59 -8.48
C VAL A 177 -5.84 -6.38 -7.62
N PHE A 178 -4.63 -5.85 -7.78
CA PHE A 178 -4.09 -4.78 -6.93
C PHE A 178 -3.34 -3.71 -7.75
N ASN A 179 -2.77 -2.71 -7.08
CA ASN A 179 -2.00 -1.64 -7.71
C ASN A 179 -0.68 -1.33 -6.96
N ILE A 180 0.05 -0.32 -7.45
CA ILE A 180 1.34 0.09 -6.87
C ILE A 180 1.18 0.70 -5.47
N ALA A 181 0.10 1.43 -5.20
CA ALA A 181 -0.22 1.90 -3.85
C ALA A 181 -0.40 0.73 -2.86
N ASP A 182 -1.03 -0.37 -3.26
CA ASP A 182 -1.18 -1.56 -2.39
C ASP A 182 0.17 -2.24 -2.14
N VAL A 183 1.04 -2.30 -3.16
CA VAL A 183 2.43 -2.78 -3.00
C VAL A 183 3.19 -1.90 -1.99
N ALA A 184 3.07 -0.57 -2.11
CA ALA A 184 3.72 0.36 -1.19
C ALA A 184 3.23 0.17 0.26
N ILE A 185 1.91 0.01 0.47
CA ILE A 185 1.35 -0.28 1.80
C ILE A 185 1.92 -1.57 2.36
N ASN A 186 1.92 -2.67 1.59
CA ASN A 186 2.43 -3.96 2.03
C ASN A 186 3.93 -3.92 2.37
N LEU A 187 4.75 -3.30 1.51
CA LEU A 187 6.18 -3.11 1.79
C LEU A 187 6.40 -2.26 3.04
N GLY A 188 5.59 -1.24 3.25
CA GLY A 188 5.69 -0.41 4.45
C GLY A 188 5.32 -1.14 5.74
N ILE A 189 4.31 -2.01 5.69
CA ILE A 189 3.96 -2.92 6.80
C ILE A 189 5.11 -3.88 7.07
N ILE A 190 5.72 -4.47 6.03
CA ILE A 190 6.88 -5.36 6.17
C ILE A 190 8.06 -4.63 6.83
N CYS A 191 8.37 -3.40 6.41
CA CYS A 191 9.41 -2.57 7.04
C CYS A 191 9.14 -2.37 8.55
N PHE A 192 7.90 -2.05 8.91
CA PHE A 192 7.50 -1.88 10.31
C PHE A 192 7.69 -3.18 11.12
N ILE A 193 7.23 -4.32 10.58
CA ILE A 193 7.35 -5.63 11.23
C ILE A 193 8.82 -6.01 11.41
N ILE A 194 9.64 -5.90 10.35
CA ILE A 194 11.06 -6.26 10.40
C ILE A 194 11.79 -5.44 11.48
N GLU A 195 11.63 -4.12 11.50
CA GLU A 195 12.31 -3.31 12.51
C GLU A 195 11.80 -3.60 13.93
N SER A 196 10.50 -3.85 14.09
CA SER A 196 9.92 -4.21 15.38
C SER A 196 10.42 -5.56 15.91
N LEU A 197 10.70 -6.53 15.03
CA LEU A 197 11.24 -7.84 15.41
C LEU A 197 12.74 -7.80 15.71
N LEU A 198 13.49 -7.00 14.95
CA LEU A 198 14.95 -6.91 15.10
C LEU A 198 15.38 -6.03 16.28
N ARG A 199 14.54 -5.07 16.69
CA ARG A 199 14.83 -4.24 17.86
C ARG A 199 14.53 -5.02 19.14
N LYS A 200 15.59 -5.41 19.85
CA LYS A 200 15.47 -5.78 21.26
C LYS A 200 14.94 -4.58 22.03
N LYS A 201 13.80 -4.72 22.72
CA LYS A 201 13.45 -3.78 23.78
C LYS A 201 14.62 -3.80 24.78
N PRO A 202 15.19 -2.65 25.19
CA PRO A 202 16.05 -2.68 26.36
C PRO A 202 15.20 -3.26 27.49
N VAL A 203 15.58 -4.43 28.00
CA VAL A 203 15.00 -4.94 29.23
C VAL A 203 15.51 -3.99 30.30
N GLU A 204 14.70 -3.02 30.71
CA GLU A 204 14.93 -2.29 31.95
C GLU A 204 14.77 -3.28 33.09
N VAL A 205 15.85 -4.02 33.41
CA VAL A 205 15.91 -4.75 34.67
C VAL A 205 16.05 -3.69 35.76
N THR A 206 14.92 -3.27 36.31
CA THR A 206 14.92 -2.45 37.52
C THR A 206 15.29 -3.35 38.69
N LEU A 207 16.59 -3.57 38.91
CA LEU A 207 17.07 -4.12 40.18
C LEU A 207 17.03 -2.98 41.20
N GLN A 208 16.01 -2.99 42.05
CA GLN A 208 15.96 -2.31 43.35
C GLN A 208 16.70 -0.95 43.45
N GLY A 209 16.38 -0.01 42.56
CA GLY A 209 16.69 1.41 42.78
C GLY A 209 18.05 1.92 42.31
N GLU A 210 18.86 1.14 41.57
CA GLU A 210 20.07 1.69 40.94
C GLU A 210 20.06 1.52 39.42
N LEU A 211 20.05 2.66 38.73
CA LEU A 211 20.15 2.75 37.27
C LEU A 211 21.63 2.59 36.86
N ILE A 212 22.10 1.36 36.66
CA ILE A 212 23.42 1.14 36.07
C ILE A 212 23.24 1.06 34.55
N ALA A 213 23.64 2.12 33.85
CA ALA A 213 23.72 2.14 32.39
C ALA A 213 24.85 1.19 31.93
N SER A 214 24.49 0.05 31.33
CA SER A 214 25.45 -0.78 30.59
C SER A 214 25.84 -0.07 29.30
N LYS A 215 27.16 0.02 29.06
CA LYS A 215 27.77 0.49 27.80
C LYS A 215 27.32 -0.33 26.59
#